data_AF-A0A2E9IL85-F1
#
_entry.id   AF-A0A2E9IL85-F1
#
_cell.length_a   1.000
_cell.length_b   1.000
_cell.length_c   1.000
_cell.angle_alpha   90.00
_cell.angle_beta   90.00
_cell.angle_gamma   90.00
#
_symmetry.space_group_name_H-M   'P 1'
#
loop_
_entity.id
_entity.type
_entity.pdbx_description
1 polymer ?
#
loop_
_entity_poly.entity_id
_entity_poly.type
_entity_poly.pdbx_seq_one_letter_code
_entity_poly.pdbx_strand_id
1 'polypeptide(L)'
;MKKFDWKNPTVQMLGRWQPWHDGHQALFKRCIAKTGQVIIQVRDVQGSSGGDGQDDNPFDWDFVCNEIEKGLAKDNYKRGEDYEIMLVPNVVNITYGRGVGYAFDEEHFDKSITDISATKIREKLREDGKLEKK
;
A
#
# COMPACT_ATOMS: atom_id res chain seq x y z
N MET A 1 -4.44 19.13 18.03
CA MET A 1 -4.06 18.40 16.79
C MET A 1 -4.82 17.09 16.75
N LYS A 2 -5.34 16.70 15.57
CA LYS A 2 -5.89 15.36 15.35
C LYS A 2 -4.73 14.36 15.53
N LYS A 3 -5.00 13.19 16.11
CA LYS A 3 -4.02 12.12 16.29
C LYS A 3 -4.67 10.80 15.94
N PHE A 4 -3.91 9.88 15.37
CA PHE A 4 -4.33 8.51 15.13
C PHE A 4 -4.75 7.85 16.45
N ASP A 5 -5.97 7.33 16.50
CA ASP A 5 -6.52 6.66 17.68
C ASP A 5 -6.77 5.19 17.35
N TRP A 6 -6.04 4.30 18.04
CA TRP A 6 -6.13 2.85 17.85
C TRP A 6 -7.49 2.25 18.20
N LYS A 7 -8.39 3.01 18.85
CA LYS A 7 -9.75 2.58 19.17
C LYS A 7 -10.79 2.98 18.12
N ASN A 8 -10.45 3.88 17.20
CA ASN A 8 -11.38 4.33 16.17
C ASN A 8 -11.53 3.29 15.05
N PRO A 9 -12.69 3.27 14.35
CA PRO A 9 -12.83 2.53 13.11
C PRO A 9 -11.69 2.86 12.14
N THR A 10 -11.09 1.83 11.55
CA THR A 10 -9.88 1.96 10.72
C THR A 10 -9.99 1.07 9.50
N VAL A 11 -9.69 1.59 8.32
CA VAL A 11 -9.58 0.76 7.13
C VAL A 11 -8.19 0.13 7.06
N GLN A 12 -8.14 -1.18 6.79
CA GLN A 12 -6.91 -1.89 6.48
C GLN A 12 -6.58 -1.73 4.99
N MET A 13 -5.33 -1.38 4.68
CA MET A 13 -4.79 -1.34 3.33
C MET A 13 -3.51 -2.17 3.28
N LEU A 14 -3.61 -3.44 2.85
CA LEU A 14 -2.51 -4.41 2.81
C LEU A 14 -1.90 -4.51 1.40
N GLY A 15 -0.57 -4.48 1.29
CA GLY A 15 0.11 -4.61 0.01
C GLY A 15 1.62 -4.76 0.12
N ARG A 16 2.29 -4.98 -1.01
CA ARG A 16 3.76 -4.98 -1.11
C ARG A 16 4.32 -3.60 -1.41
N TRP A 17 3.55 -2.81 -2.16
CA TRP A 17 3.88 -1.43 -2.53
C TRP A 17 5.23 -1.29 -3.25
N GLN A 18 5.47 -2.12 -4.27
CA GLN A 18 6.77 -2.27 -4.95
C GLN A 18 6.77 -1.66 -6.37
N PRO A 19 6.76 -0.33 -6.58
CA PRO A 19 6.76 0.75 -5.61
C PRO A 19 5.34 1.31 -5.32
N TRP A 20 5.24 2.31 -4.43
CA TRP A 20 4.05 3.17 -4.32
C TRP A 20 3.83 3.96 -5.62
N HIS A 21 2.57 4.19 -6.00
CA HIS A 21 2.21 4.89 -7.25
C HIS A 21 0.78 5.48 -7.18
N ASP A 22 0.36 6.21 -8.21
CA ASP A 22 -0.90 6.97 -8.17
C ASP A 22 -2.16 6.09 -8.04
N GLY A 23 -2.12 4.85 -8.55
CA GLY A 23 -3.16 3.86 -8.24
C GLY A 23 -3.34 3.58 -6.74
N HIS A 24 -2.23 3.45 -6.00
CA HIS A 24 -2.28 3.30 -4.55
C HIS A 24 -2.73 4.60 -3.86
N GLN A 25 -2.37 5.76 -4.40
CA GLN A 25 -2.86 7.06 -3.92
C GLN A 25 -4.39 7.17 -4.02
N ALA A 26 -4.96 6.76 -5.16
CA ALA A 26 -6.40 6.75 -5.38
C ALA A 26 -7.11 5.76 -4.43
N LEU A 27 -6.52 4.59 -4.21
CA LEU A 27 -7.01 3.60 -3.25
C LEU A 27 -7.02 4.15 -1.82
N PHE A 28 -5.95 4.81 -1.38
CA PHE A 28 -5.89 5.44 -0.06
C PHE A 28 -7.03 6.46 0.12
N LYS A 29 -7.30 7.30 -0.88
CA LYS A 29 -8.40 8.29 -0.83
C LYS A 29 -9.77 7.64 -0.65
N ARG A 30 -10.00 6.45 -1.21
CA ARG A 30 -11.21 5.66 -0.94
C ARG A 30 -11.23 5.14 0.49
N CYS A 31 -10.12 4.57 0.97
CA CYS A 31 -10.01 4.04 2.33
C CYS A 31 -10.24 5.12 3.41
N ILE A 32 -9.55 6.25 3.31
CA ILE A 32 -9.61 7.31 4.33
C ILE A 32 -11.01 7.95 4.41
N ALA A 33 -11.74 8.01 3.29
CA ALA A 33 -13.09 8.56 3.26
C ALA A 33 -14.11 7.72 4.06
N LYS A 34 -13.83 6.44 4.32
CA LYS A 34 -14.76 5.54 5.03
C LYS A 34 -14.76 5.76 6.54
N THR A 35 -13.58 5.98 7.12
CA THR A 35 -13.42 6.00 8.58
C THR A 35 -12.63 7.19 9.12
N GLY A 36 -11.98 7.95 8.24
CA GLY A 36 -11.11 9.07 8.62
C GLY A 36 -9.72 8.67 9.13
N GLN A 37 -9.42 7.36 9.20
CA GLN A 37 -8.06 6.83 9.44
C GLN A 37 -7.80 5.47 8.77
N VAL A 38 -6.56 5.24 8.34
CA VAL A 38 -6.14 4.02 7.61
C VAL A 38 -4.91 3.40 8.25
N ILE A 39 -4.87 2.07 8.36
CA ILE A 39 -3.63 1.32 8.64
C ILE A 39 -3.09 0.74 7.33
N ILE A 40 -1.92 1.21 6.91
CA ILE A 40 -1.23 0.73 5.70
C ILE A 40 -0.27 -0.37 6.12
N GLN A 41 -0.57 -1.61 5.74
CA GLN A 41 0.26 -2.77 6.03
C GLN A 41 1.19 -3.04 4.84
N VAL A 42 2.50 -3.03 5.09
CA VAL A 42 3.53 -3.35 4.11
C VAL A 42 4.02 -4.77 4.36
N ARG A 43 3.90 -5.63 3.35
CA ARG A 43 4.45 -6.98 3.38
C ARG A 43 5.97 -6.93 3.26
N ASP A 44 6.66 -7.62 4.17
CA ASP A 44 8.11 -7.81 4.14
C ASP A 44 8.50 -8.84 3.07
N VAL A 45 8.78 -8.37 1.85
CA VAL A 45 9.01 -9.23 0.68
C VAL A 45 10.24 -8.85 -0.12
N GLN A 46 11.09 -7.94 0.37
CA GLN A 46 12.29 -7.55 -0.38
C GLN A 46 13.14 -8.78 -0.69
N GLY A 47 13.58 -8.92 -1.95
CA GLY A 47 14.46 -10.01 -2.38
C GLY A 47 13.83 -11.41 -2.29
N SER A 48 12.53 -11.51 -2.00
CA SER A 48 11.80 -12.79 -1.91
C SER A 48 10.52 -12.74 -2.74
N SER A 49 9.87 -13.90 -2.90
CA SER A 49 8.58 -13.97 -3.59
C SER A 49 7.47 -13.40 -2.71
N GLY A 50 6.62 -12.57 -3.31
CA GLY A 50 5.38 -12.08 -2.71
C GLY A 50 4.18 -13.03 -2.88
N GLY A 51 4.42 -14.24 -3.40
CA GLY A 51 3.41 -15.20 -3.83
C GLY A 51 3.39 -15.38 -5.36
N ASP A 52 2.41 -16.12 -5.87
CA ASP A 52 2.32 -16.49 -7.28
C ASP A 52 2.37 -15.28 -8.22
N GLY A 53 3.37 -15.26 -9.12
CA GLY A 53 3.58 -14.17 -10.08
C GLY A 53 4.10 -12.87 -9.47
N GLN A 54 4.61 -12.91 -8.22
CA GLN A 54 5.01 -11.73 -7.46
C GLN A 54 6.48 -11.77 -7.03
N ASP A 55 7.37 -12.16 -7.94
CA ASP A 55 8.81 -12.39 -7.69
C ASP A 55 9.71 -11.17 -7.99
N ASP A 56 9.14 -9.97 -8.02
CA ASP A 56 9.88 -8.74 -8.33
C ASP A 56 9.63 -7.69 -7.25
N ASN A 57 10.37 -7.82 -6.15
CA ASN A 57 10.26 -6.99 -4.95
C ASN A 57 11.64 -6.42 -4.58
N PRO A 58 12.12 -5.40 -5.30
CA PRO A 58 13.47 -4.88 -5.10
C PRO A 58 13.61 -3.94 -3.90
N PHE A 59 12.51 -3.33 -3.44
CA PHE A 59 12.54 -2.26 -2.45
C PHE A 59 12.35 -2.80 -1.03
N ASP A 60 13.14 -2.26 -0.10
CA ASP A 60 13.03 -2.55 1.34
C ASP A 60 11.87 -1.79 1.99
N TRP A 61 11.66 -2.09 3.27
CA TRP A 61 10.68 -1.43 4.14
C TRP A 61 10.85 0.10 4.18
N ASP A 62 12.09 0.59 4.30
CA ASP A 62 12.37 2.01 4.47
C ASP A 62 12.05 2.79 3.20
N PHE A 63 12.44 2.26 2.03
CA PHE A 63 12.09 2.83 0.74
C PHE A 63 10.58 2.89 0.56
N VAL A 64 9.88 1.78 0.84
CA VAL A 64 8.43 1.72 0.68
C VAL A 64 7.73 2.71 1.61
N CYS A 65 8.12 2.80 2.88
CA CYS A 65 7.57 3.77 3.82
C CYS A 65 7.77 5.20 3.34
N ASN A 66 8.98 5.54 2.88
CA ASN A 66 9.31 6.87 2.39
C ASN A 66 8.47 7.25 1.16
N GLU A 67 8.27 6.32 0.23
CA GLU A 67 7.46 6.58 -0.97
C GLU A 67 5.96 6.71 -0.65
N ILE A 68 5.44 5.95 0.32
CA ILE A 68 4.09 6.12 0.85
C ILE A 68 3.94 7.52 1.47
N GLU A 69 4.85 7.90 2.38
CA GLU A 69 4.79 9.19 3.07
C GLU A 69 4.90 10.37 2.11
N LYS A 70 5.86 10.34 1.17
CA LYS A 70 5.98 11.36 0.12
C LYS A 70 4.73 11.43 -0.76
N GLY A 71 4.16 10.28 -1.13
CA GLY A 71 2.96 10.22 -1.94
C GLY A 71 1.77 10.86 -1.24
N LEU A 72 1.49 10.44 -0.01
CA LEU A 72 0.37 10.91 0.80
C LEU A 72 0.53 12.39 1.21
N ALA A 73 1.75 12.86 1.46
CA ALA A 73 2.02 14.26 1.75
C ALA A 73 1.63 15.22 0.61
N LYS A 74 1.66 14.77 -0.66
CA LYS A 74 1.20 15.59 -1.81
C LYS A 74 -0.27 15.99 -1.71
N ASP A 75 -1.07 15.17 -1.04
CA ASP A 75 -2.49 15.40 -0.79
C ASP A 75 -2.76 15.91 0.65
N ASN A 76 -1.72 16.35 1.37
CA ASN A 76 -1.76 16.85 2.75
C ASN A 76 -2.19 15.83 3.81
N TYR A 77 -2.12 14.53 3.52
CA TYR A 77 -2.32 13.51 4.55
C TYR A 77 -1.06 13.34 5.40
N LYS A 78 -1.25 13.10 6.69
CA LYS A 78 -0.14 13.01 7.65
C LYS A 78 -0.11 11.68 8.38
N ARG A 79 1.08 11.08 8.42
CA ARG A 79 1.35 9.93 9.29
C ARG A 79 1.15 10.32 10.75
N GLY A 80 0.53 9.44 11.54
CA GLY A 80 0.17 9.70 12.93
C GLY A 80 -1.08 10.55 13.14
N GLU A 81 -1.73 11.01 12.07
CA GLU A 81 -3.04 11.69 12.12
C GLU A 81 -4.08 10.97 11.25
N ASP A 82 -3.78 10.76 9.97
CA ASP A 82 -4.68 10.16 8.99
C ASP A 82 -4.35 8.69 8.73
N TYR A 83 -3.09 8.31 8.89
CA TYR A 83 -2.67 6.93 8.70
C TYR A 83 -1.48 6.55 9.56
N GLU A 84 -1.30 5.25 9.73
CA GLU A 84 -0.05 4.65 10.20
C GLU A 84 0.44 3.58 9.23
N ILE A 85 1.75 3.31 9.27
CA ILE A 85 2.38 2.25 8.47
C ILE A 85 2.86 1.13 9.40
N MET A 86 2.51 -0.11 9.06
CA MET A 86 2.84 -1.31 9.83
C MET A 86 3.55 -2.35 8.96
N LEU A 87 4.72 -2.81 9.40
CA LEU A 87 5.40 -3.95 8.78
C LEU A 87 4.67 -5.24 9.15
N VAL A 88 4.40 -6.08 8.17
CA VAL A 88 3.79 -7.41 8.36
C VAL A 88 4.58 -8.45 7.56
N PRO A 89 4.54 -9.74 7.94
CA PRO A 89 5.10 -10.80 7.09
C PRO A 89 4.40 -10.84 5.72
N ASN A 90 4.86 -11.71 4.83
CA ASN A 90 4.22 -11.93 3.53
C ASN A 90 2.82 -12.57 3.67
N VAL A 91 1.82 -11.79 4.08
CA VAL A 91 0.43 -12.20 4.23
C VAL A 91 -0.18 -12.40 2.84
N VAL A 92 -0.35 -13.67 2.46
CA VAL A 92 -0.91 -14.08 1.16
C VAL A 92 -2.30 -14.69 1.27
N ASN A 93 -2.79 -14.94 2.48
CA ASN A 93 -4.10 -15.51 2.73
C ASN A 93 -4.75 -14.80 3.93
N ILE A 94 -6.00 -14.36 3.74
CA ILE A 94 -6.82 -13.74 4.79
C ILE A 94 -8.01 -14.64 5.01
N THR A 95 -8.12 -15.20 6.23
CA THR A 95 -9.24 -16.02 6.66
C THR A 95 -9.98 -15.33 7.79
N TYR A 96 -11.30 -15.49 7.82
CA TYR A 96 -12.15 -14.90 8.87
C TYR A 96 -13.26 -15.86 9.28
N GLY A 97 -13.69 -15.75 10.54
CA GLY A 97 -14.76 -16.57 11.11
C GLY A 97 -16.15 -15.94 10.97
N ARG A 98 -17.16 -16.63 11.50
CA ARG A 98 -18.53 -16.11 11.55
C ARG A 98 -18.61 -14.94 12.54
N GLY A 99 -19.24 -13.84 12.11
CA GLY A 99 -19.59 -12.73 13.01
C GLY A 99 -18.43 -11.80 13.39
N VAL A 100 -17.37 -11.72 12.57
CA VAL A 100 -16.19 -10.86 12.84
C VAL A 100 -16.45 -9.36 12.71
N GLY A 101 -17.57 -8.95 12.11
CA GLY A 101 -17.96 -7.53 12.00
C GLY A 101 -17.18 -6.71 10.98
N TYR A 102 -16.40 -7.34 10.09
CA TYR A 102 -15.69 -6.65 9.01
C TYR A 102 -16.63 -6.36 7.83
N ALA A 103 -16.45 -5.18 7.22
CA ALA A 103 -16.89 -4.92 5.86
C ALA A 103 -15.74 -5.27 4.91
N PHE A 104 -16.06 -5.88 3.77
CA PHE A 104 -15.12 -6.18 2.70
C PHE A 104 -15.58 -5.47 1.44
N ASP A 105 -14.73 -4.61 0.91
CA ASP A 105 -15.01 -3.84 -0.29
C ASP A 105 -13.93 -4.11 -1.33
N GLU A 106 -14.36 -4.32 -2.57
CA GLU A 106 -13.50 -4.27 -3.75
C GLU A 106 -13.67 -2.89 -4.40
N GLU A 107 -12.58 -2.12 -4.48
CA GLU A 107 -12.60 -0.79 -5.09
C GLU A 107 -12.26 -0.91 -6.58
N HIS A 108 -13.13 -0.36 -7.42
CA HIS A 108 -12.90 -0.26 -8.86
C HIS A 108 -12.59 1.18 -9.24
N PHE A 109 -11.59 1.35 -10.11
CA PHE A 109 -11.20 2.65 -10.65
C PHE A 109 -11.44 2.69 -12.16
N ASP A 110 -11.43 3.90 -12.72
CA ASP A 110 -11.42 4.04 -14.16
C ASP A 110 -10.14 3.45 -14.79
N LYS A 111 -10.14 3.36 -16.12
CA LYS A 111 -9.03 2.77 -16.86
C LYS A 111 -7.72 3.53 -16.66
N SER A 112 -7.75 4.85 -16.49
CA SER A 112 -6.53 5.66 -16.36
C SER A 112 -5.75 5.32 -15.09
N ILE A 113 -6.46 5.01 -14.01
CA ILE A 113 -5.87 4.58 -12.73
C ILE A 113 -5.54 3.09 -12.75
N THR A 114 -6.43 2.27 -13.31
CA THR A 114 -6.27 0.80 -13.38
C THR A 114 -5.06 0.38 -14.23
N ASP A 115 -4.74 1.15 -15.28
CA ASP A 115 -3.62 0.85 -16.19
C ASP A 115 -2.24 1.20 -15.58
N ILE A 116 -2.19 1.87 -14.41
CA ILE A 116 -0.96 2.16 -13.70
C ILE A 116 -0.42 0.87 -13.11
N SER A 117 0.73 0.42 -13.63
CA SER A 117 1.32 -0.86 -13.28
C SER A 117 2.68 -0.67 -12.59
N ALA A 118 2.79 -1.18 -11.36
CA ALA A 118 4.06 -1.27 -10.66
C ALA A 118 5.13 -2.03 -11.47
N THR A 119 4.74 -3.03 -12.27
CA THR A 119 5.66 -3.77 -13.15
C THR A 119 6.28 -2.86 -14.21
N LYS A 120 5.47 -2.10 -14.94
CA LYS A 120 5.96 -1.14 -15.94
C LYS A 120 6.85 -0.06 -15.31
N ILE A 121 6.52 0.35 -14.08
CA ILE A 121 7.34 1.32 -13.34
C ILE A 121 8.72 0.73 -13.02
N ARG A 122 8.79 -0.51 -12.52
CA ARG A 122 10.07 -1.18 -12.24
C ARG A 122 10.89 -1.42 -13.50
N GLU A 123 10.26 -1.80 -14.61
CA GLU A 123 10.92 -1.91 -15.92
C GLU A 123 11.57 -0.58 -16.33
N LYS A 124 10.82 0.52 -16.28
CA LYS A 124 11.35 1.85 -16.59
C LYS A 124 12.50 2.26 -15.66
N LEU A 125 12.41 1.95 -14.36
CA LEU A 125 13.50 2.25 -13.42
C LEU A 125 14.80 1.50 -13.78
N ARG A 126 14.71 0.29 -14.34
CA ARG A 126 15.87 -0.48 -14.83
C ARG A 126 16.44 0.12 -16.12
N GLU A 127 15.57 0.53 -17.05
CA GLU A 127 15.97 1.23 -18.27
C GLU A 127 16.71 2.54 -17.96
N ASP A 128 16.23 3.27 -16.95
CA ASP A 128 16.84 4.50 -16.44
C ASP A 128 18.13 4.25 -15.61
N GLY A 129 18.51 3.00 -15.33
CA GLY A 129 19.66 2.65 -14.50
C GLY A 129 19.50 2.94 -13.00
N LYS A 130 18.26 3.17 -12.54
CA LYS A 130 17.91 3.47 -11.13
C LYS A 130 17.56 2.21 -10.33
N LEU A 131 17.43 1.08 -11.00
CA LEU A 131 17.19 -0.22 -10.40
C LEU A 131 18.09 -1.25 -11.05
N GLU A 132 18.64 -2.17 -10.26
CA GLU A 132 19.49 -3.24 -10.77
C GLU A 132 18.73 -4.17 -11.74
N LYS A 133 19.48 -4.74 -12.68
CA LYS A 133 18.94 -5.75 -13.59
C LYS A 133 18.59 -7.01 -12.78
N LYS A 134 17.48 -7.64 -13.18
CA LYS A 134 16.97 -8.85 -12.54
C LYS A 134 17.86 -10.05 -12.85
#